data_AF-A0A4Y2PDE6-F1
#
_entry.id   AF-A0A4Y2PDE6-F1
#
_cell.length_a   1.000
_cell.length_b   1.000
_cell.length_c   1.000
_cell.angle_alpha   90.00
_cell.angle_beta   90.00
_cell.angle_gamma   90.00
#
_symmetry.space_group_name_H-M   'P 1'
#
loop_
_entity.id
_entity.type
_entity.pdbx_description
1 polymer ?
#
loop_
_entity_poly.entity_id
_entity_poly.type
_entity_poly.pdbx_seq_one_letter_code
_entity_poly.pdbx_strand_id
1 'polypeptide(L)'
;MNIHFIERQLQIAINNISKWSHINGFTISASKTAAVHFCRKRNLHFDPDLKLNNESIPFVNNIRFLGITFDKKLSFLPHVKLLRRKSEKSLNILKVLSTTAWGADRPSMLKIYRATILSKLDYGCPIYGSTRKSIIKQLDPIHHASLRLCSGAFRTSPVKSLHVECFEPSLY
;
A
#
# COMPACT_ATOMS: atom_id res chain seq x y z
N MET A 1 16.02 -25.98 -1.11
CA MET A 1 15.12 -25.56 -0.01
C MET A 1 14.32 -26.80 0.34
N ASN A 2 14.53 -27.37 1.52
CA ASN A 2 13.83 -28.60 1.91
C ASN A 2 12.39 -28.22 2.31
N ILE A 3 11.46 -28.30 1.35
CA ILE A 3 10.08 -27.82 1.52
C ILE A 3 9.36 -28.60 2.63
N HIS A 4 9.62 -29.91 2.75
CA HIS A 4 9.02 -30.75 3.79
C HIS A 4 9.47 -30.37 5.20
N PHE A 5 10.75 -30.01 5.38
CA PHE A 5 11.22 -29.51 6.66
C PHE A 5 10.52 -28.20 7.03
N ILE A 6 10.40 -27.27 6.08
CA ILE A 6 9.74 -25.98 6.30
C ILE A 6 8.26 -26.16 6.60
N GLU A 7 7.55 -26.98 5.81
CA GLU A 7 6.15 -27.33 6.03
C GLU A 7 5.92 -27.88 7.44
N ARG A 8 6.75 -28.84 7.87
CA ARG A 8 6.66 -29.40 9.22
C ARG A 8 6.86 -28.35 10.30
N GLN A 9 7.86 -27.48 10.18
CA GLN A 9 8.11 -26.42 11.16
C GLN A 9 6.98 -25.39 11.21
N LEU A 10 6.47 -24.97 10.05
CA LEU A 10 5.35 -24.05 9.96
C LEU A 10 4.06 -24.67 10.53
N GLN A 11 3.79 -25.93 10.23
CA GLN A 11 2.61 -26.63 10.75
C GLN A 11 2.68 -26.78 12.28
N ILE A 12 3.85 -27.06 12.85
CA ILE A 12 4.05 -27.07 14.31
C ILE A 12 3.74 -25.68 14.90
N ALA A 13 4.25 -24.62 14.28
CA ALA A 13 3.99 -23.25 14.72
C ALA A 13 2.49 -22.91 14.67
N ILE A 14 1.79 -23.25 13.57
CA ILE A 14 0.35 -23.06 13.42
C ILE A 14 -0.41 -23.83 14.51
N ASN A 15 -0.05 -25.08 14.77
CA ASN A 15 -0.68 -25.90 15.80
C ASN A 15 -0.49 -25.29 17.20
N ASN A 16 0.71 -24.78 17.49
CA ASN A 16 1.01 -24.11 18.77
C ASN A 16 0.20 -22.82 18.93
N ILE A 17 0.09 -22.01 17.88
CA ILE A 17 -0.71 -20.78 17.88
C ILE A 17 -2.19 -21.09 18.06
N SER A 18 -2.72 -22.10 17.34
CA SER A 18 -4.10 -22.54 17.49
C SER A 18 -4.38 -23.03 18.91
N LYS A 19 -3.51 -23.90 19.46
CA LYS A 19 -3.63 -24.38 20.85
C LYS A 19 -3.61 -23.23 21.87
N TRP A 20 -2.66 -22.30 21.73
CA TRP A 20 -2.58 -21.12 22.60
C TRP A 20 -3.83 -20.26 22.50
N SER A 21 -4.33 -20.02 21.28
CA SER A 21 -5.57 -19.26 21.04
C SER A 21 -6.74 -19.90 21.80
N HIS A 22 -6.92 -21.22 21.66
CA HIS A 22 -7.99 -21.96 22.32
C HIS A 22 -7.88 -21.90 23.85
N ILE A 23 -6.69 -22.07 24.42
CA ILE A 23 -6.45 -21.96 25.87
C ILE A 23 -6.84 -20.57 26.40
N ASN A 24 -6.64 -19.53 25.60
CA ASN A 24 -6.98 -18.15 25.96
C ASN A 24 -8.41 -17.75 25.56
N GLY A 25 -9.26 -18.69 25.14
CA GLY A 25 -10.65 -18.42 24.80
C GLY A 25 -10.87 -17.76 23.42
N PHE A 26 -9.86 -17.74 22.55
CA PHE A 26 -9.95 -17.20 21.19
C PHE A 26 -10.03 -18.33 20.14
N THR A 27 -10.73 -18.07 19.04
CA THR A 27 -10.78 -18.98 17.88
C THR A 27 -10.30 -18.28 16.62
N ILE A 28 -9.36 -18.92 15.91
CA ILE A 28 -8.81 -18.40 14.66
C ILE A 28 -9.69 -18.87 13.51
N SER A 29 -10.16 -17.93 12.69
CA SER A 29 -10.99 -18.22 11.52
C SER A 29 -10.11 -18.68 10.35
N ALA A 30 -10.24 -19.97 9.99
CA ALA A 30 -9.55 -20.54 8.83
C ALA A 30 -9.96 -19.86 7.52
N SER A 31 -11.24 -19.53 7.34
CA SER A 31 -11.74 -18.80 6.16
C SER A 31 -11.16 -17.40 5.98
N LYS A 32 -10.67 -16.75 7.04
CA LYS A 32 -9.97 -15.45 6.98
C LYS A 32 -8.45 -15.57 6.91
N THR A 33 -7.93 -16.80 7.03
CA THR A 33 -6.49 -17.08 7.06
C THR A 33 -6.01 -17.41 5.65
N ALA A 34 -4.92 -16.80 5.23
CA ALA A 34 -4.27 -17.09 3.96
C ALA A 34 -2.75 -16.98 4.13
N ALA A 35 -2.02 -17.76 3.35
CA ALA A 35 -0.57 -17.77 3.34
C ALA A 35 -0.03 -17.03 2.10
N VAL A 36 1.11 -16.37 2.24
CA VAL A 36 1.86 -15.84 1.10
C VAL A 36 3.30 -16.27 1.22
N HIS A 37 3.79 -16.95 0.20
CA HIS A 37 5.19 -17.31 0.10
C HIS A 37 5.97 -16.17 -0.57
N PHE A 38 6.71 -15.41 0.24
CA PHE A 38 7.55 -14.33 -0.28
C PHE A 38 8.82 -14.89 -0.91
N CYS A 39 8.87 -14.88 -2.24
CA CYS A 39 9.98 -15.45 -2.99
C CYS A 39 10.23 -14.71 -4.31
N ARG A 40 11.50 -14.44 -4.61
CA ARG A 40 11.94 -13.81 -5.87
C ARG A 40 12.49 -14.82 -6.89
N LYS A 41 12.55 -16.11 -6.55
CA LYS A 41 12.99 -17.15 -7.48
C LYS A 41 12.02 -17.24 -8.65
N ARG A 42 12.58 -17.40 -9.85
CA ARG A 42 11.80 -17.54 -11.09
C ARG A 42 11.32 -18.97 -11.32
N ASN A 43 11.99 -19.95 -10.72
CA ASN A 43 11.66 -21.36 -10.86
C ASN A 43 10.35 -21.68 -10.14
N LEU A 44 9.59 -22.60 -10.74
CA LEU A 44 8.43 -23.20 -10.10
C LEU A 44 8.89 -23.86 -8.80
N HIS A 45 8.24 -23.52 -7.70
CA HIS A 45 8.43 -24.16 -6.41
C HIS A 45 7.06 -24.45 -5.86
N PHE A 46 6.92 -25.64 -5.27
CA PHE A 46 5.69 -26.04 -4.61
C PHE A 46 5.53 -25.22 -3.33
N ASP A 47 4.31 -24.74 -3.10
CA ASP A 47 3.93 -24.19 -1.80
C ASP A 47 3.65 -25.35 -0.83
N PRO A 48 3.96 -25.18 0.46
CA PRO A 48 3.72 -26.23 1.47
C PRO A 48 2.21 -26.42 1.71
N ASP A 49 1.79 -27.64 2.04
CA ASP A 49 0.39 -27.89 2.46
C ASP A 49 0.25 -27.55 3.95
N LEU A 50 -0.38 -26.43 4.25
CA LEU A 50 -0.60 -25.96 5.62
C LEU A 50 -2.09 -26.05 5.97
N LYS A 51 -2.39 -26.53 7.17
CA LYS A 51 -3.76 -26.69 7.65
C LYS A 51 -3.99 -25.96 8.96
N LEU A 52 -5.14 -25.33 9.10
CA LEU A 52 -5.64 -24.76 10.35
C LEU A 52 -6.98 -25.41 10.66
N ASN A 53 -7.11 -26.06 11.82
CA ASN A 53 -8.33 -26.77 12.23
C ASN A 53 -8.83 -27.77 11.17
N ASN A 54 -7.91 -28.52 10.56
CA ASN A 54 -8.12 -29.44 9.43
C ASN A 54 -8.57 -28.81 8.10
N GLU A 55 -8.71 -27.49 8.01
CA GLU A 55 -8.95 -26.78 6.75
C GLU A 55 -7.62 -26.34 6.11
N SER A 56 -7.48 -26.49 4.79
CA SER A 56 -6.28 -26.07 4.06
C SER A 56 -6.20 -24.54 3.97
N ILE A 57 -5.04 -23.98 4.29
CA ILE A 57 -4.78 -22.54 4.21
C ILE A 57 -4.42 -22.20 2.75
N PRO A 58 -5.20 -21.35 2.06
CA PRO A 58 -4.92 -21.01 0.68
C PRO A 58 -3.65 -20.15 0.56
N PHE A 59 -2.79 -20.52 -0.39
CA PHE A 59 -1.66 -19.70 -0.81
C PHE A 59 -2.11 -18.66 -1.84
N VAL A 60 -1.92 -17.38 -1.53
CA VAL A 60 -2.34 -16.27 -2.38
C VAL A 60 -1.14 -15.45 -2.88
N ASN A 61 -1.26 -14.89 -4.08
CA ASN A 61 -0.19 -14.06 -4.65
C ASN A 61 -0.13 -12.65 -4.05
N ASN A 62 -1.25 -12.17 -3.50
CA ASN A 62 -1.37 -10.86 -2.87
C ASN A 62 -2.18 -10.98 -1.59
N ILE A 63 -1.71 -10.37 -0.51
CA ILE A 63 -2.44 -10.31 0.76
C ILE A 63 -2.51 -8.87 1.25
N ARG A 64 -3.65 -8.48 1.85
CA ARG A 64 -3.82 -7.16 2.45
C ARG A 64 -3.65 -7.29 3.96
N PHE A 65 -2.69 -6.56 4.50
CA PHE A 65 -2.42 -6.50 5.94
C PHE A 65 -2.31 -5.03 6.36
N LEU A 66 -3.09 -4.63 7.36
CA LEU A 66 -3.17 -3.25 7.86
C LEU A 66 -3.28 -2.19 6.74
N GLY A 67 -4.16 -2.43 5.75
CA GLY A 67 -4.36 -1.51 4.63
C GLY A 67 -3.30 -1.53 3.53
N ILE A 68 -2.17 -2.21 3.73
CA ILE A 68 -1.09 -2.37 2.74
C ILE A 68 -1.24 -3.71 2.00
N THR A 69 -0.95 -3.72 0.70
CA THR A 69 -1.03 -4.93 -0.13
C THR A 69 0.38 -5.46 -0.40
N PHE A 70 0.66 -6.64 0.11
CA PHE A 70 1.91 -7.35 -0.09
C PHE A 70 1.74 -8.34 -1.24
N ASP A 71 2.57 -8.22 -2.27
CA ASP A 71 2.67 -9.21 -3.34
C ASP A 71 3.77 -10.22 -3.02
N LYS A 72 3.69 -11.43 -3.58
CA LYS A 72 4.68 -12.49 -3.34
C LYS A 72 6.14 -12.11 -3.62
N LYS A 73 6.41 -11.09 -4.44
CA LYS A 73 7.77 -10.61 -4.76
C LYS A 73 8.23 -9.44 -3.87
N LEU A 74 7.35 -8.94 -3.00
CA LEU A 74 7.52 -7.70 -2.24
C LEU A 74 7.93 -6.55 -3.17
N SER A 75 7.29 -6.46 -4.34
CA SER A 75 7.48 -5.37 -5.29
C SER A 75 6.58 -4.18 -5.00
N PHE A 76 5.50 -4.37 -4.24
CA PHE A 76 4.48 -3.38 -3.93
C PHE A 76 3.82 -2.72 -5.15
N LEU A 77 4.01 -3.27 -6.36
CA LEU A 77 3.40 -2.74 -7.57
C LEU A 77 1.86 -2.75 -7.51
N PRO A 78 1.19 -3.83 -7.05
CA PRO A 78 -0.26 -3.83 -6.89
C PRO A 78 -0.73 -2.78 -5.88
N HIS A 79 0.02 -2.60 -4.78
CA HIS A 79 -0.28 -1.60 -3.77
C HIS A 79 -0.19 -0.17 -4.33
N VAL A 80 0.93 0.16 -4.99
CA VAL A 80 1.14 1.50 -5.57
C VAL A 80 0.10 1.82 -6.65
N LYS A 81 -0.29 0.84 -7.48
CA LYS A 81 -1.39 1.02 -8.44
C LYS A 81 -2.73 1.30 -7.76
N LEU A 82 -3.05 0.57 -6.68
CA LEU A 82 -4.27 0.78 -5.91
C LEU A 82 -4.26 2.15 -5.23
N LEU A 83 -3.13 2.52 -4.62
CA LEU A 83 -2.92 3.79 -3.96
C LEU A 83 -3.08 4.95 -4.94
N ARG A 84 -2.44 4.86 -6.11
CA ARG A 84 -2.59 5.82 -7.21
C ARG A 84 -4.06 6.02 -7.58
N ARG A 85 -4.79 4.94 -7.85
CA ARG A 85 -6.23 5.03 -8.20
C ARG A 85 -7.07 5.68 -7.10
N LYS A 86 -6.78 5.38 -5.83
CA LYS A 86 -7.47 6.00 -4.69
C LYS A 86 -7.16 7.49 -4.57
N SER A 87 -5.91 7.89 -4.83
CA SER A 87 -5.48 9.28 -4.78
C SER A 87 -5.95 10.07 -6.00
N GLU A 88 -6.07 9.46 -7.17
CA GLU A 88 -6.69 10.06 -8.37
C GLU A 88 -8.15 10.46 -8.12
N LYS A 89 -8.91 9.65 -7.36
CA LYS A 89 -10.27 10.02 -6.95
C LYS A 89 -10.28 11.28 -6.08
N SER A 90 -9.37 11.39 -5.11
CA SER A 90 -9.24 12.61 -4.29
C SER A 90 -8.73 13.80 -5.08
N LEU A 91 -7.85 13.58 -6.05
CA LEU A 91 -7.40 14.63 -6.95
C LEU A 91 -8.56 15.20 -7.78
N ASN A 92 -9.52 14.37 -8.19
CA ASN A 92 -10.69 14.87 -8.90
C ASN A 92 -11.59 15.75 -8.01
N ILE A 93 -11.71 15.45 -6.72
CA ILE A 93 -12.37 16.36 -5.76
C ILE A 93 -11.61 17.68 -5.67
N LEU A 94 -10.28 17.61 -5.56
CA LEU A 94 -9.42 18.80 -5.52
C LEU A 94 -9.58 19.66 -6.78
N LYS A 95 -9.70 19.05 -7.97
CA LYS A 95 -9.97 19.78 -9.22
C LYS A 95 -11.29 20.53 -9.19
N VAL A 96 -12.36 19.93 -8.66
CA VAL A 96 -13.66 20.59 -8.53
C VAL A 96 -13.56 21.80 -7.60
N LEU A 97 -12.85 21.65 -6.48
CA LEU A 97 -12.65 22.72 -5.51
C LEU A 97 -11.71 23.83 -5.99
N SER A 98 -10.86 23.57 -6.99
CA SER A 98 -9.96 24.58 -7.59
C SER A 98 -10.63 25.49 -8.65
N THR A 99 -11.95 25.39 -8.85
CA THR A 99 -12.66 26.14 -9.90
C THR A 99 -12.63 27.65 -9.63
N THR A 100 -12.42 28.49 -10.64
CA THR A 100 -12.19 29.94 -10.45
C THR A 100 -13.41 30.76 -10.01
N ALA A 101 -14.63 30.26 -10.21
CA ALA A 101 -15.86 31.00 -9.88
C ALA A 101 -16.25 30.89 -8.39
N TRP A 102 -16.00 29.74 -7.75
CA TRP A 102 -16.40 29.42 -6.37
C TRP A 102 -15.34 28.58 -5.64
N GLY A 103 -14.09 28.67 -6.08
CA GLY A 103 -13.02 27.80 -5.61
C GLY A 103 -12.56 28.14 -4.21
N ALA A 104 -12.00 27.13 -3.54
CA ALA A 104 -11.39 27.32 -2.23
C ALA A 104 -10.10 28.13 -2.34
N ASP A 105 -9.81 28.92 -1.31
CA ASP A 105 -8.54 29.62 -1.18
C ASP A 105 -7.36 28.64 -1.08
N ARG A 106 -6.17 29.13 -1.41
CA ARG A 106 -4.94 28.34 -1.44
C ARG A 106 -4.65 27.60 -0.12
N PRO A 107 -4.65 28.25 1.06
CA PRO A 107 -4.49 27.56 2.36
C PRO A 107 -5.48 26.40 2.55
N SER A 108 -6.76 26.63 2.27
CA SER A 108 -7.80 25.58 2.34
C SER A 108 -7.51 24.43 1.38
N MET A 109 -7.12 24.74 0.14
CA MET A 109 -6.75 23.75 -0.88
C MET A 109 -5.58 22.88 -0.43
N LEU A 110 -4.51 23.47 0.11
CA LEU A 110 -3.37 22.73 0.65
C LEU A 110 -3.78 21.84 1.83
N LYS A 111 -4.65 22.34 2.72
CA LYS A 111 -5.17 21.56 3.85
C LYS A 111 -5.95 20.32 3.38
N ILE A 112 -6.79 20.48 2.36
CA ILE A 112 -7.56 19.38 1.77
C ILE A 112 -6.64 18.38 1.07
N TYR A 113 -5.65 18.85 0.31
CA TYR A 113 -4.63 18.00 -0.30
C TYR A 113 -3.89 17.15 0.76
N ARG A 114 -3.40 17.78 1.84
CA ARG A 114 -2.71 17.10 2.95
C ARG A 114 -3.60 16.02 3.58
N ALA A 115 -4.84 16.38 3.88
CA ALA A 115 -5.78 15.50 4.56
C ALA A 115 -6.25 14.32 3.70
N THR A 116 -6.37 14.49 2.37
CA THR A 116 -7.04 13.49 1.51
C THR A 116 -6.13 12.72 0.58
N ILE A 117 -4.99 13.31 0.20
CA ILE A 117 -4.02 12.71 -0.73
C ILE A 117 -2.75 12.36 0.03
N LEU A 118 -2.08 13.35 0.65
CA LEU A 118 -0.79 13.13 1.31
C LEU A 118 -0.91 12.11 2.43
N SER A 119 -1.93 12.20 3.28
CA SER A 119 -2.21 11.22 4.34
C SER A 119 -2.27 9.77 3.86
N LYS A 120 -2.78 9.52 2.64
CA LYS A 120 -2.83 8.18 2.04
C LYS A 120 -1.47 7.71 1.56
N LEU A 121 -0.68 8.63 1.00
CA LEU A 121 0.68 8.35 0.57
C LEU A 121 1.56 8.04 1.78
N ASP A 122 1.48 8.86 2.83
CA ASP A 122 2.34 8.73 4.01
C ASP A 122 2.08 7.46 4.82
N TYR A 123 0.82 7.04 4.94
CA TYR A 123 0.41 5.92 5.80
C TYR A 123 1.25 4.64 5.62
N GLY A 124 1.57 4.27 4.38
CA GLY A 124 2.36 3.07 4.06
C GLY A 124 3.81 3.33 3.68
N CYS A 125 4.24 4.60 3.68
CA CYS A 125 5.52 5.01 3.11
C CYS A 125 6.73 4.25 3.66
N PRO A 126 6.86 4.01 4.99
CA PRO A 126 7.99 3.24 5.53
C PRO A 126 8.11 1.81 4.98
N ILE A 127 6.99 1.22 4.55
CA ILE A 127 6.93 -0.17 4.07
C ILE A 127 7.19 -0.21 2.55
N TYR A 128 6.36 0.48 1.77
CA TYR A 128 6.45 0.40 0.31
C TYR A 128 7.47 1.37 -0.28
N GLY A 129 7.91 2.38 0.46
CA GLY A 129 8.93 3.37 0.04
C GLY A 129 10.30 2.78 -0.24
N SER A 130 10.55 1.55 0.21
CA SER A 130 11.77 0.79 -0.12
C SER A 130 11.68 0.05 -1.47
N THR A 131 10.58 0.16 -2.21
CA THR A 131 10.47 -0.50 -3.52
C THR A 131 11.28 0.20 -4.61
N ARG A 132 11.27 -0.35 -5.82
CA ARG A 132 12.00 0.20 -6.97
C ARG A 132 11.54 1.64 -7.24
N LYS A 133 12.50 2.54 -7.46
CA LYS A 133 12.23 3.95 -7.81
C LYS A 133 11.22 4.09 -8.96
N SER A 134 11.28 3.23 -9.97
CA SER A 134 10.34 3.25 -11.11
C SER A 134 8.88 2.96 -10.73
N ILE A 135 8.64 2.23 -9.64
CA ILE A 135 7.30 1.95 -9.13
C ILE A 135 6.83 3.12 -8.29
N ILE A 136 7.66 3.60 -7.36
CA ILE A 136 7.34 4.71 -6.45
C ILE A 136 7.04 5.99 -7.22
N LYS A 137 7.86 6.33 -8.24
CA LYS A 137 7.68 7.49 -9.11
C LYS A 137 6.33 7.53 -9.86
N GLN A 138 5.55 6.44 -9.83
CA GLN A 138 4.18 6.45 -10.36
C GLN A 138 3.22 7.29 -9.50
N LEU A 139 3.60 7.65 -8.27
CA LEU A 139 2.83 8.50 -7.35
C LEU A 139 3.12 10.00 -7.55
N ASP A 140 4.33 10.35 -7.99
CA ASP A 140 4.77 11.74 -8.23
C ASP A 140 3.77 12.56 -9.07
N PRO A 141 3.18 12.05 -10.17
CA PRO A 141 2.24 12.83 -10.97
C PRO A 141 1.02 13.29 -10.17
N ILE A 142 0.55 12.50 -9.19
CA ILE A 142 -0.59 12.89 -8.36
C ILE A 142 -0.19 14.03 -7.42
N HIS A 143 0.97 13.90 -6.78
CA HIS A 143 1.48 14.91 -5.86
C HIS A 143 1.75 16.23 -6.60
N HIS A 144 2.48 16.19 -7.72
CA HIS A 144 2.76 17.38 -8.53
C HIS A 144 1.50 18.02 -9.09
N ALA A 145 0.54 17.22 -9.59
CA ALA A 145 -0.73 17.76 -10.07
C ALA A 145 -1.52 18.43 -8.94
N SER A 146 -1.51 17.86 -7.73
CA SER A 146 -2.17 18.44 -6.57
C SER A 146 -1.55 19.79 -6.20
N LEU A 147 -0.22 19.87 -6.11
CA LEU A 147 0.47 21.13 -5.77
C LEU A 147 0.17 22.23 -6.79
N ARG A 148 0.12 21.89 -8.09
CA ARG A 148 -0.26 22.87 -9.14
C ARG A 148 -1.67 23.39 -8.97
N LEU A 149 -2.62 22.51 -8.66
CA LEU A 149 -4.01 22.90 -8.42
C LEU A 149 -4.13 23.77 -7.17
N CYS A 150 -3.46 23.40 -6.07
CA CYS A 150 -3.48 24.18 -4.85
C CYS A 150 -2.83 25.55 -4.99
N SER A 151 -1.77 25.66 -5.82
CA SER A 151 -1.02 26.90 -6.00
C SER A 151 -1.52 27.79 -7.14
N GLY A 152 -2.37 27.27 -8.02
CA GLY A 152 -2.73 27.95 -9.27
C GLY A 152 -1.57 28.04 -10.26
N ALA A 153 -0.46 27.32 -10.03
CA ALA A 153 0.70 27.36 -10.89
C ALA A 153 0.44 26.75 -12.28
N PHE A 154 1.11 27.29 -13.30
CA PHE A 154 1.04 26.74 -14.66
C PHE A 154 1.45 25.26 -14.70
N ARG A 155 0.90 24.55 -15.69
CA ARG A 155 1.24 23.14 -15.94
C ARG A 155 2.73 22.93 -16.18
N THR A 156 3.42 23.94 -16.72
CA THR A 156 4.85 23.93 -17.05
C THR A 156 5.75 24.37 -15.90
N SER A 157 5.21 24.85 -14.76
CA SER A 157 6.06 25.37 -13.67
C SER A 157 7.02 24.30 -13.15
N PRO A 158 8.30 24.62 -12.85
CA PRO A 158 9.25 23.64 -12.33
C PRO A 158 8.80 23.01 -11.01
N VAL A 159 8.96 21.69 -10.87
CA VAL A 159 8.52 20.93 -9.68
C VAL A 159 9.24 21.40 -8.40
N LYS A 160 10.55 21.68 -8.48
CA LYS A 160 11.31 22.19 -7.33
C LYS A 160 10.76 23.51 -6.79
N SER A 161 10.31 24.40 -7.69
CA SER A 161 9.68 25.66 -7.29
C SER A 161 8.34 25.42 -6.59
N LEU A 162 7.54 24.45 -7.03
CA LEU A 162 6.28 24.09 -6.35
C LEU A 162 6.51 23.62 -4.93
N HIS A 163 7.54 22.80 -4.68
CA HIS A 163 7.85 22.31 -3.34
C HIS A 163 8.14 23.45 -2.36
N VAL A 164 8.97 24.42 -2.78
CA VAL A 164 9.30 25.59 -1.96
C VAL A 164 8.07 26.45 -1.74
N GLU A 165 7.30 26.71 -2.80
CA GLU A 165 6.17 27.63 -2.78
C GLU A 165 4.98 27.07 -1.97
N CYS A 166 4.72 25.76 -2.05
CA CYS A 166 3.69 25.06 -1.26
C CYS A 166 4.14 24.66 0.14
N PHE A 167 5.43 24.84 0.48
CA PHE A 167 6.05 24.32 1.70
C PHE A 167 5.85 22.80 1.85
N GLU A 168 6.08 22.06 0.76
CA GLU A 168 5.87 20.61 0.66
C GLU A 168 7.15 19.90 0.20
N PRO A 169 7.64 18.88 0.92
CA PRO A 169 8.81 18.12 0.49
C PRO A 169 8.50 17.25 -0.75
N SER A 170 9.55 16.77 -1.41
CA SER A 170 9.40 15.65 -2.34
C SER A 170 8.98 14.39 -1.59
N LEU A 171 8.17 13.53 -2.22
CA LEU A 171 7.69 12.32 -1.57
C LEU A 171 8.81 11.32 -1.20
N TYR A 172 9.89 11.25 -2.00
CA TYR A 172 11.00 10.29 -1.89
C TYR A 172 12.31 10.85 -2.43
#